data_AF-A0A958UEE1-F1
#
_entry.id   AF-A0A958UEE1-F1
#
_cell.length_a   1.000
_cell.length_b   1.000
_cell.length_c   1.000
_cell.angle_alpha   90.00
_cell.angle_beta   90.00
_cell.angle_gamma   90.00
#
_symmetry.space_group_name_H-M   'P 1'
#
loop_
_entity.id
_entity.type
_entity.pdbx_description
1 polymer ?
#
loop_
_entity_poly.entity_id
_entity_poly.type
_entity_poly.pdbx_seq_one_letter_code
_entity_poly.pdbx_strand_id
1 'polypeptide(L)'
;MAIIITDECINCGACEPECPNNAIYEAADDWRYSDGTFLKGNIVLPSGNEANADDAQEPISDEYYFIVPDKCTECKGFHDEPQCAAVCPVDC
;
A
#
# COMPACT_ATOMS: atom_id res chain seq x y z
N MET A 1 11.28 -4.22 5.36
CA MET A 1 11.34 -2.84 4.86
C MET A 1 10.53 -2.83 3.58
N ALA A 2 9.40 -2.13 3.58
CA ALA A 2 8.51 -2.07 2.42
C ALA A 2 9.20 -1.34 1.25
N ILE A 3 8.89 -1.78 0.02
CA ILE A 3 9.17 -1.02 -1.19
C ILE A 3 8.31 0.26 -1.20
N ILE A 4 8.83 1.34 -1.77
CA ILE A 4 8.19 2.66 -1.80
C ILE A 4 8.17 3.14 -3.26
N ILE A 5 7.04 3.72 -3.70
CA ILE A 5 6.95 4.35 -5.03
C ILE A 5 7.60 5.74 -4.96
N THR A 6 8.43 6.04 -5.95
CA THR A 6 9.16 7.31 -6.08
C THR A 6 8.44 8.29 -7.02
N ASP A 7 9.01 9.49 -7.14
CA ASP A 7 8.58 10.55 -8.07
C ASP A 7 8.79 10.20 -9.56
N GLU A 8 9.43 9.07 -9.86
CA GLU A 8 9.52 8.52 -11.22
C GLU A 8 8.22 7.84 -11.68
N CYS A 9 7.24 7.69 -10.78
CA CYS A 9 5.94 7.11 -11.09
C CYS A 9 5.21 7.88 -12.19
N ILE A 10 4.77 7.16 -13.22
CA ILE A 10 4.02 7.70 -14.36
C ILE A 10 2.50 7.53 -14.22
N ASN A 11 2.00 7.16 -13.03
CA ASN A 11 0.58 6.94 -12.74
C ASN A 11 -0.12 5.99 -13.73
N CYS A 12 0.55 4.88 -14.10
CA CYS A 12 -0.01 3.89 -15.02
C CYS A 12 -1.01 2.91 -14.39
N GLY A 13 -1.08 2.85 -13.04
CA GLY A 13 -2.02 2.01 -12.29
C GLY A 13 -1.75 0.50 -12.34
N ALA A 14 -0.66 0.04 -12.97
CA ALA A 14 -0.40 -1.39 -13.12
C ALA A 14 -0.10 -2.12 -11.79
N CYS A 15 0.48 -1.42 -10.81
CA CYS A 15 0.91 -2.01 -9.55
C CYS A 15 -0.23 -2.25 -8.56
N GLU A 16 -1.27 -1.41 -8.55
CA GLU A 16 -2.41 -1.47 -7.64
C GLU A 16 -3.12 -2.83 -7.62
N PRO A 17 -3.59 -3.39 -8.75
CA PRO A 17 -4.32 -4.65 -8.77
C PRO A 17 -3.44 -5.86 -8.39
N GLU A 18 -2.12 -5.74 -8.49
CA GLU A 18 -1.17 -6.80 -8.16
C GLU A 18 -0.85 -6.87 -6.67
N CYS A 19 -1.28 -5.89 -5.87
CA CYS A 19 -1.02 -5.89 -4.44
C CYS A 19 -1.98 -6.84 -3.69
N PRO A 20 -1.51 -7.95 -3.08
CA PRO A 20 -2.40 -8.95 -2.48
C PRO A 20 -3.13 -8.44 -1.22
N ASN A 21 -2.65 -7.37 -0.60
CA ASN A 21 -3.22 -6.81 0.64
C ASN A 21 -3.73 -5.36 0.45
N ASN A 22 -3.90 -4.92 -0.79
CA ASN A 22 -4.42 -3.59 -1.13
C ASN A 22 -3.71 -2.45 -0.36
N ALA A 23 -2.38 -2.49 -0.41
CA ALA A 23 -1.51 -1.51 0.24
C ALA A 23 -1.13 -0.34 -0.68
N ILE A 24 -1.60 -0.35 -1.93
CA ILE A 24 -1.27 0.64 -2.96
C ILE A 24 -2.53 1.43 -3.27
N TYR A 25 -2.40 2.76 -3.36
CA TYR A 25 -3.49 3.69 -3.59
C TYR A 25 -3.11 4.73 -4.63
N GLU A 26 -4.11 5.32 -5.29
CA GLU A 26 -3.89 6.43 -6.22
C GLU A 26 -3.44 7.69 -5.49
N ALA A 27 -2.95 8.67 -6.26
CA ALA A 27 -2.56 9.96 -5.72
C ALA A 27 -3.77 10.68 -5.09
N ALA A 28 -3.56 11.26 -3.91
CA ALA A 28 -4.57 12.01 -3.13
C ALA A 28 -5.78 11.19 -2.66
N ASP A 29 -5.75 9.86 -2.78
CA ASP A 29 -6.84 9.00 -2.30
C ASP A 29 -6.69 8.70 -0.80
N ASP A 30 -7.79 8.90 -0.07
CA ASP A 30 -7.91 8.46 1.31
C ASP A 30 -7.86 6.94 1.40
N TRP A 31 -7.14 6.42 2.41
CA TRP A 31 -6.97 4.98 2.59
C TRP A 31 -7.37 4.53 3.99
N ARG A 32 -7.70 3.25 4.15
CA ARG A 32 -7.99 2.62 5.44
C ARG A 32 -7.23 1.32 5.62
N TYR A 33 -6.95 0.95 6.86
CA TYR A 33 -6.39 -0.38 7.14
C TYR A 33 -7.39 -1.50 6.81
N SER A 34 -8.70 -1.23 6.89
CA SER A 34 -9.76 -2.18 6.52
C SER A 34 -9.80 -2.51 5.03
N ASP A 35 -9.31 -1.63 4.16
CA ASP A 35 -9.45 -1.81 2.71
C ASP A 35 -8.63 -3.00 2.22
N GLY A 36 -9.30 -3.99 1.61
CA GLY A 36 -8.65 -5.21 1.12
C GLY A 36 -8.04 -6.09 2.21
N THR A 37 -8.36 -5.86 3.49
CA THR A 37 -7.90 -6.70 4.60
C THR A 37 -9.07 -7.19 5.46
N PHE A 38 -8.79 -8.06 6.42
CA PHE A 38 -9.76 -8.52 7.42
C PHE A 38 -9.75 -7.68 8.71
N LEU A 39 -8.97 -6.58 8.75
CA LEU A 39 -8.84 -5.72 9.91
C LEU A 39 -10.12 -4.88 10.10
N LYS A 40 -10.63 -4.84 11.33
CA LYS A 40 -11.85 -4.10 11.70
C LYS A 40 -11.74 -3.54 13.12
N GLY A 41 -12.26 -2.33 13.33
CA GLY A 41 -12.19 -1.64 14.62
C GLY A 41 -10.76 -1.36 15.07
N ASN A 42 -10.53 -1.32 16.39
CA ASN A 42 -9.22 -0.95 16.95
C ASN A 42 -8.18 -2.06 16.72
N ILE A 43 -7.10 -1.72 16.03
CA ILE A 43 -5.97 -2.57 15.71
C ILE A 43 -4.68 -2.03 16.34
N VAL A 44 -3.75 -2.95 16.63
CA VAL A 44 -2.39 -2.61 17.07
C VAL A 44 -1.45 -2.87 15.90
N LEU A 45 -0.79 -1.83 15.43
CA LEU A 45 0.16 -1.90 14.33
C LEU A 45 1.45 -2.60 14.76
N PRO A 46 2.22 -3.18 13.82
CA PRO A 46 3.55 -3.74 14.12
C PRO A 46 4.53 -2.71 14.72
N SER A 47 4.29 -1.42 14.49
CA SER A 47 5.01 -0.29 15.08
C SER A 47 4.67 -0.05 16.57
N GLY A 48 3.66 -0.74 17.12
CA GLY A 48 3.19 -0.58 18.50
C GLY A 48 2.13 0.52 18.69
N ASN A 49 1.74 1.20 17.62
CA ASN A 49 0.69 2.22 17.65
C ASN A 49 -0.71 1.60 17.56
N GLU A 50 -1.68 2.22 18.23
CA GLU A 50 -3.10 1.87 18.09
C GLU A 50 -3.73 2.74 17.00
N ALA A 51 -4.43 2.10 16.06
CA ALA A 51 -5.20 2.76 15.02
C ALA A 51 -6.57 2.10 14.89
N ASN A 52 -7.60 2.82 14.46
CA ASN A 52 -8.86 2.20 14.06
C ASN A 52 -8.79 1.85 12.59
N ALA A 53 -9.11 0.60 12.26
CA ALA A 53 -9.00 0.08 10.91
C ALA A 53 -9.97 0.74 9.94
N ASP A 54 -11.12 1.21 10.43
CA ASP A 54 -12.20 1.80 9.64
C ASP A 54 -12.03 3.33 9.44
N ASP A 55 -11.10 3.96 10.17
CA ASP A 55 -10.86 5.40 10.08
C ASP A 55 -10.05 5.73 8.81
N ALA A 56 -10.54 6.71 8.05
CA ALA A 56 -9.84 7.23 6.89
C ALA A 56 -8.53 7.91 7.30
N GLN A 57 -7.46 7.59 6.58
CA GLN A 57 -6.13 8.16 6.74
C GLN A 57 -5.82 9.08 5.56
N GLU A 58 -5.05 10.12 5.83
CA GLU A 58 -4.60 11.06 4.79
C GLU A 58 -3.67 10.35 3.79
N PRO A 59 -3.72 10.74 2.50
CA PRO A 59 -2.84 10.20 1.47
C PRO A 59 -1.37 10.47 1.80
N ILE A 60 -0.49 9.52 1.46
CA ILE A 60 0.95 9.69 1.62
C ILE A 60 1.53 10.60 0.52
N SER A 61 0.93 10.54 -0.67
CA SER A 61 1.30 11.37 -1.82
C SER A 61 0.05 11.87 -2.53
N ASP A 62 0.08 13.14 -2.91
CA ASP A 62 -0.97 13.80 -3.69
C ASP A 62 -0.64 13.85 -5.20
N GLU A 63 0.55 13.40 -5.59
CA GLU A 63 1.05 13.54 -6.97
C GLU A 63 1.16 12.21 -7.71
N TYR A 64 1.44 11.13 -6.97
CA TYR A 64 1.66 9.80 -7.54
C TYR A 64 1.10 8.69 -6.66
N TYR A 65 0.86 7.52 -7.27
CA TYR A 65 0.46 6.32 -6.52
C TYR A 65 1.42 6.05 -5.36
N PHE A 66 0.91 5.70 -4.19
CA PHE A 66 1.73 5.46 -3.02
C PHE A 66 1.47 4.09 -2.39
N ILE A 67 2.50 3.56 -1.72
CA ILE A 67 2.42 2.33 -0.95
C ILE A 67 2.37 2.69 0.52
N VAL A 68 1.34 2.23 1.23
CA VAL A 68 1.22 2.35 2.68
C VAL A 68 2.18 1.34 3.33
N PRO A 69 3.28 1.79 3.97
CA PRO A 69 4.32 0.87 4.47
C PRO A 69 3.81 -0.10 5.53
N ASP A 70 2.87 0.35 6.38
CA ASP A 70 2.29 -0.46 7.45
C ASP A 70 1.32 -1.54 6.93
N LYS A 71 0.79 -1.39 5.72
CA LYS A 71 -0.05 -2.41 5.06
C LYS A 71 0.77 -3.33 4.14
N CYS A 72 1.94 -2.89 3.70
CA CYS A 72 2.78 -3.65 2.79
C CYS A 72 3.41 -4.85 3.50
N THR A 73 3.12 -6.05 3.00
CA THR A 73 3.66 -7.31 3.55
C THR A 73 4.85 -7.85 2.78
N GLU A 74 5.40 -7.08 1.82
CA GLU A 74 6.44 -7.53 0.90
C GLU A 74 6.03 -8.82 0.14
N CYS A 75 4.74 -8.96 -0.18
CA CYS A 75 4.14 -10.15 -0.77
C CYS A 75 4.34 -11.45 0.02
N LYS A 76 4.84 -11.39 1.26
CA LYS A 76 5.12 -12.58 2.08
C LYS A 76 3.86 -13.41 2.29
N GLY A 77 3.96 -14.69 1.97
CA GLY A 77 2.84 -15.64 2.04
C GLY A 77 1.97 -15.70 0.78
N PHE A 78 2.25 -14.87 -0.23
CA PHE A 78 1.54 -14.86 -1.52
C PHE A 78 2.50 -15.14 -2.69
N HIS A 79 3.61 -14.42 -2.75
CA HIS A 79 4.63 -14.53 -3.80
C HIS A 79 6.04 -14.45 -3.23
N ASP A 80 7.02 -15.00 -3.95
CA ASP A 80 8.44 -14.97 -3.53
C ASP A 80 9.11 -13.62 -3.83
N GLU A 81 8.54 -12.82 -4.73
CA GLU A 81 9.05 -11.51 -5.16
C GLU A 81 7.94 -10.45 -5.19
N PRO A 82 8.29 -9.15 -5.07
CA PRO A 82 7.30 -8.06 -5.13
C PRO A 82 6.63 -7.96 -6.51
N GLN A 83 5.33 -8.24 -6.57
CA GLN A 83 4.58 -8.23 -7.84
C GLN A 83 4.44 -6.80 -8.40
N CYS A 84 4.25 -5.80 -7.52
CA CYS A 84 4.21 -4.39 -7.93
C CYS A 84 5.46 -3.93 -8.70
N ALA A 85 6.65 -4.38 -8.27
CA ALA A 85 7.90 -4.08 -8.97
C ALA A 85 8.04 -4.85 -10.28
N ALA A 86 7.55 -6.09 -10.33
CA ALA A 86 7.60 -6.92 -11.54
C ALA A 86 6.75 -6.37 -12.70
N VAL A 87 5.69 -5.61 -12.40
CA VAL A 87 4.81 -4.99 -13.40
C VAL A 87 5.09 -3.50 -13.63
N CYS A 88 5.94 -2.88 -12.81
CA CYS A 88 6.22 -1.46 -12.94
C CYS A 88 7.03 -1.20 -14.22
N PRO A 89 6.54 -0.34 -15.14
CA PRO A 89 7.24 -0.04 -16.38
C PRO A 89 8.45 0.89 -16.18
N VAL A 90 8.59 1.46 -14.98
CA VAL A 90 9.74 2.24 -14.53
C VAL A 90 10.40 1.49 -13.37
N ASP A 91 11.73 1.48 -13.31
CA ASP A 91 12.43 0.79 -12.22
C ASP A 91 12.10 1.49 -10.89
N CYS A 92 11.31 0.81 -10.04
CA CYS A 92 10.88 1.27 -8.71
C CYS A 92 11.57 0.50 -7.57
#